data_AF-A0A3D5GNA3-F1
#
_entry.id   AF-A0A3D5GNA3-F1
#
_cell.length_a   1.000
_cell.length_b   1.000
_cell.length_c   1.000
_cell.angle_alpha   90.00
_cell.angle_beta   90.00
_cell.angle_gamma   90.00
#
_symmetry.space_group_name_H-M   'P 1'
#
loop_
_entity.id
_entity.type
_entity.pdbx_description
1 polymer ?
#
loop_
_entity_poly.entity_id
_entity_poly.type
_entity_poly.pdbx_seq_one_letter_code
_entity_poly.pdbx_strand_id
1 'polypeptide(L)'
;MLATIDDYVICDVRWYLDSRSGRDAYLVGHLPEAVFVDLEEHLTSEPSPGAGRHPLPTESDFAASMGSLGIGPEDPVIAYDDAGGMAAGRLVWMLRILGRPAA
;
A
#
# COMPACT_ATOMS: atom_id res chain seq x y z
N MET A 1 -18.88 10.64 18.30
CA MET A 1 -17.97 9.71 19.00
C MET A 1 -17.10 9.11 17.92
N LEU A 2 -15.82 9.48 17.85
CA LEU A 2 -14.89 8.83 16.93
C LEU A 2 -14.64 7.42 17.49
N ALA A 3 -14.88 6.38 16.69
CA ALA A 3 -14.52 5.03 17.07
C ALA A 3 -12.98 4.95 17.09
N THR A 4 -12.40 4.50 18.20
CA THR A 4 -10.99 4.13 18.26
C THR A 4 -10.83 2.74 17.65
N ILE A 5 -9.84 2.59 16.78
CA ILE A 5 -9.41 1.30 16.26
C ILE A 5 -8.14 0.97 17.04
N ASP A 6 -8.21 -0.04 17.89
CA ASP A 6 -7.09 -0.41 18.78
C ASP A 6 -6.07 -1.32 18.05
N ASP A 7 -6.50 -2.04 17.01
CA ASP A 7 -5.66 -2.91 16.18
C ASP A 7 -5.69 -2.44 14.72
N TYR A 8 -4.53 -2.04 14.17
CA TYR A 8 -4.37 -1.57 12.79
C TYR A 8 -2.95 -1.85 12.29
N VAL A 9 -2.79 -1.89 10.96
CA VAL A 9 -1.50 -1.98 10.30
C VAL A 9 -1.16 -0.64 9.65
N ILE A 10 -0.05 -0.03 10.07
CA ILE A 10 0.49 1.15 9.40
C ILE A 10 1.27 0.68 8.17
N CYS A 11 0.93 1.21 6.99
CA CYS A 11 1.59 0.90 5.73
C CYS A 11 2.34 2.13 5.21
N ASP A 12 3.67 2.01 5.10
CA ASP A 12 4.49 2.96 4.37
C ASP A 12 4.50 2.57 2.88
N VAL A 13 3.87 3.40 2.05
CA VAL A 13 3.69 3.13 0.62
C VAL A 13 4.52 4.10 -0.22
N ARG A 14 5.62 4.65 0.33
CA ARG A 14 6.43 5.65 -0.38
C ARG A 14 6.94 5.10 -1.71
N TRP A 15 6.66 5.84 -2.77
CA TRP A 15 7.15 5.64 -4.13
C TRP A 15 7.39 6.99 -4.78
N TYR A 16 8.43 7.10 -5.60
CA TYR A 16 8.85 8.37 -6.18
C TYR A 16 8.98 8.30 -7.70
N LEU A 17 8.34 9.24 -8.39
CA LEU A 17 8.41 9.38 -9.86
C LEU A 17 9.82 9.71 -10.36
N ASP A 18 10.64 10.32 -9.51
CA ASP A 18 12.02 10.73 -9.81
C ASP A 18 13.06 9.61 -9.59
N SER A 19 12.61 8.36 -9.47
CA SER A 19 13.45 7.16 -9.30
C SER A 19 14.19 7.04 -7.98
N ARG A 20 13.89 7.88 -6.97
CA ARG A 20 14.31 7.60 -5.59
C ARG A 20 13.71 6.28 -5.11
N SER A 21 14.43 5.57 -4.25
CA SER A 21 13.97 4.33 -3.64
C SER A 21 13.10 4.63 -2.41
N GLY A 22 11.81 4.27 -2.48
CA GLY A 22 10.92 4.29 -1.33
C GLY A 22 11.40 3.37 -0.21
N ARG A 23 11.92 2.20 -0.59
CA ARG A 23 12.45 1.21 0.35
C ARG A 23 13.67 1.72 1.12
N ASP A 24 14.58 2.41 0.46
CA ASP A 24 15.75 3.00 1.15
C ASP A 24 15.30 4.11 2.10
N ALA A 25 14.33 4.92 1.69
CA ALA A 25 13.74 5.95 2.56
C ALA A 25 13.05 5.34 3.80
N TYR A 26 12.35 4.21 3.63
CA TYR A 26 11.81 3.39 4.72
C TYR A 26 12.90 2.88 5.66
N LEU A 27 13.98 2.31 5.14
CA LEU A 27 15.09 1.79 5.95
C LEU A 27 15.84 2.89 6.72
N VAL A 28 15.92 4.10 6.17
CA VAL A 28 16.50 5.27 6.88
C VAL A 28 15.61 5.71 8.04
N GLY A 29 14.28 5.65 7.87
CA GLY A 29 13.34 5.95 8.93
C GLY A 29 11.88 5.85 8.46
N HIS A 30 11.04 5.28 9.32
CA HIS A 30 9.62 5.08 9.14
C HIS A 30 8.90 5.22 10.49
N LEU A 31 7.57 5.32 10.45
CA LEU A 31 6.76 5.24 11.66
C LEU A 31 6.98 3.88 12.36
N PRO A 32 7.01 3.82 13.70
CA PRO A 32 7.16 2.55 14.42
C PRO A 32 6.15 1.51 13.91
N GLU A 33 6.62 0.27 13.75
CA GLU A 33 5.80 -0.90 13.34
C GLU A 33 5.18 -0.80 11.94
N ALA A 34 5.48 0.25 11.17
CA ALA A 34 4.99 0.36 9.80
C ALA A 34 5.57 -0.77 8.93
N VAL A 35 4.73 -1.33 8.06
CA VAL A 35 5.12 -2.29 7.03
C VAL A 35 5.36 -1.53 5.73
N PHE A 36 6.48 -1.82 5.06
CA PHE A 36 6.73 -1.25 3.74
C PHE A 36 5.91 -1.98 2.67
N VAL A 37 5.09 -1.24 1.92
CA VAL A 37 4.30 -1.74 0.78
C VAL A 37 4.85 -1.11 -0.49
N ASP A 38 5.65 -1.87 -1.23
CA ASP A 38 6.16 -1.43 -2.52
C ASP A 38 5.03 -1.31 -3.57
N LEU A 39 4.93 -0.14 -4.22
CA LEU A 39 3.92 0.14 -5.26
C LEU A 39 4.06 -0.83 -6.43
N GLU A 40 5.27 -1.06 -6.90
CA GLU A 40 5.53 -1.85 -8.11
C GLU A 40 5.34 -3.33 -7.81
N GLU A 41 5.88 -3.82 -6.69
CA GLU A 41 5.84 -5.24 -6.34
C GLU A 41 4.45 -5.72 -5.89
N HIS A 42 3.76 -4.93 -5.06
CA HIS A 42 2.55 -5.40 -4.36
C HIS A 42 1.25 -4.84 -4.92
N LEU A 43 1.29 -3.65 -5.53
CA LEU A 43 0.08 -2.91 -5.92
C LEU A 43 -0.07 -2.79 -7.44
N THR A 44 0.82 -3.38 -8.22
CA THR A 44 0.77 -3.33 -9.68
C THR A 44 1.08 -4.67 -10.34
N SER A 45 0.57 -4.83 -11.57
CA SER A 45 1.03 -5.85 -12.50
C SER A 45 2.00 -5.28 -13.54
N GLU A 46 2.60 -6.17 -14.33
CA GLU A 46 3.54 -5.81 -15.40
C GLU A 46 2.99 -4.70 -16.33
N PRO A 47 3.72 -3.60 -16.53
CA PRO A 47 3.31 -2.51 -17.40
C PRO A 47 3.25 -2.93 -18.88
N SER A 48 2.34 -2.32 -19.63
CA SER A 48 2.27 -2.49 -21.09
C SER A 48 1.64 -1.28 -21.78
N PRO A 49 1.86 -1.07 -23.09
CA PRO A 49 1.24 0.05 -23.82
C PRO A 49 -0.29 0.08 -23.73
N GLY A 50 -0.95 -1.07 -23.57
CA GLY A 50 -2.40 -1.16 -23.45
C GLY A 50 -2.95 -1.01 -22.03
N ALA A 51 -2.13 -1.28 -21.00
CA ALA A 51 -2.54 -1.26 -19.60
C ALA A 51 -2.00 -0.05 -18.81
N GLY A 52 -1.06 0.69 -19.38
CA GLY A 52 -0.42 1.84 -18.74
C GLY A 52 0.79 1.43 -17.88
N ARG A 53 1.27 2.39 -17.06
CA ARG A 53 2.50 2.24 -16.25
C ARG A 53 2.31 1.49 -14.93
N HIS A 54 1.12 1.55 -14.33
CA HIS A 54 0.81 0.88 -13.06
C HIS A 54 -0.53 0.13 -13.15
N PRO A 55 -0.65 -0.89 -14.03
CA PRO A 55 -1.85 -1.72 -14.13
C PRO A 55 -2.25 -2.31 -12.78
N LEU A 56 -3.53 -2.57 -12.55
CA LEU A 56 -3.97 -3.25 -11.33
C LEU A 56 -3.53 -4.73 -11.34
N PRO A 57 -3.10 -5.27 -10.18
CA PRO A 57 -2.92 -6.70 -10.02
C PRO A 57 -4.25 -7.43 -10.12
N THR A 58 -4.19 -8.75 -10.34
CA THR A 58 -5.37 -9.58 -10.12
C THR A 58 -5.74 -9.58 -8.64
N GLU A 59 -7.00 -9.87 -8.32
CA GLU A 59 -7.47 -9.96 -6.93
C GLU A 59 -6.66 -10.98 -6.12
N SER A 60 -6.31 -12.12 -6.74
CA SER A 60 -5.51 -13.17 -6.12
C SER A 60 -4.07 -12.72 -5.83
N ASP A 61 -3.44 -12.01 -6.76
CA ASP A 61 -2.06 -11.53 -6.58
C ASP A 61 -2.00 -10.42 -5.53
N PHE A 62 -3.02 -9.55 -5.49
CA PHE A 62 -3.13 -8.54 -4.45
C PHE A 62 -3.34 -9.17 -3.08
N ALA A 63 -4.24 -10.15 -2.95
CA ALA A 63 -4.47 -10.85 -1.70
C ALA A 63 -3.21 -11.61 -1.22
N ALA A 64 -2.47 -12.24 -2.15
CA ALA A 64 -1.20 -12.90 -1.84
C ALA A 64 -0.14 -11.91 -1.36
N SER A 65 -0.07 -10.72 -1.99
CA SER A 65 0.85 -9.64 -1.61
C SER A 65 0.54 -9.07 -0.23
N MET A 66 -0.73 -8.82 0.09
CA MET A 66 -1.11 -8.36 1.42
C MET A 66 -0.81 -9.43 2.48
N GLY A 67 -1.09 -10.70 2.19
CA GLY A 67 -0.80 -11.81 3.09
C GLY A 67 0.70 -12.02 3.34
N SER A 68 1.57 -11.86 2.32
CA SER A 68 3.02 -11.97 2.51
C SER A 68 3.60 -10.86 3.38
N LEU A 69 2.95 -9.70 3.39
CA LEU A 69 3.26 -8.57 4.26
C LEU A 69 2.64 -8.70 5.66
N GLY A 70 1.92 -9.78 5.94
CA GLY A 70 1.26 -10.02 7.23
C GLY A 70 -0.06 -9.27 7.42
N ILE A 71 -0.64 -8.71 6.35
CA ILE A 71 -1.91 -7.98 6.38
C ILE A 71 -3.05 -8.96 6.06
N GLY A 72 -3.83 -9.26 7.08
CA GLY A 72 -5.02 -10.09 7.00
C GLY A 72 -6.25 -9.36 6.45
N PRO A 73 -7.30 -10.10 6.07
CA PRO A 73 -8.52 -9.53 5.49
C PRO A 73 -9.34 -8.67 6.47
N GLU A 74 -9.13 -8.82 7.78
CA GLU A 74 -9.87 -8.08 8.80
C GLU A 74 -9.04 -6.94 9.42
N ASP A 75 -7.78 -6.77 8.99
CA ASP A 75 -6.89 -5.76 9.53
C ASP A 75 -7.21 -4.38 8.94
N PRO A 76 -7.56 -3.39 9.77
CA PRO A 76 -7.68 -2.01 9.32
C PRO A 76 -6.31 -1.47 8.91
N VAL A 77 -6.23 -0.84 7.74
CA VAL A 77 -4.97 -0.29 7.21
C VAL A 77 -4.94 1.24 7.33
N ILE A 78 -3.82 1.78 7.80
CA ILE A 78 -3.51 3.21 7.71
C ILE A 78 -2.34 3.35 6.73
N ALA A 79 -2.59 3.89 5.54
CA ALA A 79 -1.55 4.05 4.53
C ALA A 79 -0.99 5.48 4.54
N TYR A 80 0.33 5.61 4.42
CA TYR A 80 0.97 6.91 4.26
C TYR A 80 2.04 6.89 3.18
N ASP A 81 2.29 8.07 2.61
CA ASP A 81 3.47 8.38 1.81
C ASP A 81 3.88 9.84 2.08
N ASP A 82 5.07 10.23 1.62
CA ASP A 82 5.60 11.59 1.70
C ASP A 82 5.61 12.29 0.33
N ALA A 83 4.85 11.76 -0.64
CA ALA A 83 4.84 12.17 -2.04
C ALA A 83 3.44 12.61 -2.51
N GLY A 84 2.67 13.23 -1.60
CA GLY A 84 1.38 13.85 -1.91
C GLY A 84 0.17 12.90 -1.89
N GLY A 85 0.32 11.71 -1.31
CA GLY A 85 -0.77 10.74 -1.11
C GLY A 85 -1.06 9.87 -2.33
N MET A 86 -0.23 9.91 -3.38
CA MET A 86 -0.49 9.20 -4.64
C MET A 86 -0.47 7.67 -4.47
N ALA A 87 0.54 7.15 -3.79
CA ALA A 87 0.72 5.71 -3.61
C ALA A 87 -0.12 5.19 -2.43
N ALA A 88 -0.17 5.95 -1.33
CA ALA A 88 -1.06 5.66 -0.21
C ALA A 88 -2.53 5.62 -0.64
N GLY A 89 -2.95 6.61 -1.44
CA GLY A 89 -4.30 6.68 -1.99
C GLY A 89 -4.66 5.49 -2.87
N ARG A 90 -3.69 4.91 -3.59
CA ARG A 90 -3.89 3.68 -4.38
C ARG A 90 -4.20 2.49 -3.46
N LEU A 91 -3.40 2.25 -2.43
CA LEU A 91 -3.64 1.15 -1.48
C LEU A 91 -5.01 1.31 -0.79
N VAL A 92 -5.30 2.52 -0.30
CA VAL A 92 -6.59 2.83 0.34
C VAL A 92 -7.75 2.57 -0.63
N TRP A 93 -7.64 2.98 -1.88
CA TRP A 93 -8.67 2.73 -2.89
C TRP A 93 -8.85 1.23 -3.13
N MET A 94 -7.76 0.47 -3.35
CA MET A 94 -7.79 -0.97 -3.59
C MET A 94 -8.44 -1.74 -2.43
N LEU A 95 -8.14 -1.37 -1.18
CA LEU A 95 -8.75 -1.98 -0.02
C LEU A 95 -10.24 -1.62 0.12
N ARG A 96 -10.59 -0.34 -0.09
CA ARG A 96 -11.98 0.13 0.04
C ARG A 96 -12.91 -0.46 -1.02
N ILE A 97 -12.45 -0.67 -2.26
CA ILE A 97 -13.29 -1.33 -3.27
C ILE A 97 -13.61 -2.78 -2.91
N LEU A 98 -12.78 -3.43 -2.08
CA LEU A 98 -12.99 -4.77 -1.54
C LEU A 98 -13.77 -4.76 -0.20
N GLY A 99 -14.27 -3.60 0.22
CA GLY A 99 -15.00 -3.43 1.48
C GLY A 99 -14.12 -3.46 2.73
N ARG A 100 -12.80 -3.29 2.60
CA ARG A 100 -11.86 -3.33 3.73
C ARG A 100 -11.64 -1.95 4.35
N PRO A 101 -11.58 -1.83 5.69
CA PRO A 101 -11.30 -0.56 6.34
C PRO A 101 -9.89 -0.07 6.01
N ALA A 102 -9.79 1.09 5.37
CA ALA A 102 -8.51 1.72 5.09
C ALA A 102 -8.62 3.25 5.19
N ALA A 103 -7.56 3.91 5.66
CA ALA A 103 -7.45 5.36 5.79
C ALA A 103 -6.17 5.88 5.15
#